data_AF-A0A7V3SYW5-F1
#
_entry.id   AF-A0A7V3SYW5-F1
#
_cell.length_a   1.000
_cell.length_b   1.000
_cell.length_c   1.000
_cell.angle_alpha   90.00
_cell.angle_beta   90.00
_cell.angle_gamma   90.00
#
_symmetry.space_group_name_H-M   'P 1'
#
loop_
_entity.id
_entity.type
_entity.pdbx_description
1 polymer ?
#
loop_
_entity_poly.entity_id
_entity_poly.type
_entity_poly.pdbx_seq_one_letter_code
_entity_poly.pdbx_strand_id
1 'polypeptide(L)'
;MFCYGFNAVRLYFYSKKADKPELKPKIAVSERDILVKFKDDKKSESTKENVKNKLGLSKMKSKKKLDKSGVEIIEIDNAADVHEVSKELQRDPNVEYAQPNY
;
A
#
# COMPACT_ATOMS: atom_id res chain seq x y z
N MET A 1 54.01 -42.71 -19.24
CA MET A 1 54.56 -42.53 -17.87
C MET A 1 53.82 -41.36 -17.24
N PHE A 2 53.02 -41.65 -16.22
CA PHE A 2 52.26 -40.70 -15.40
C PHE A 2 53.19 -39.78 -14.62
N CYS A 3 52.76 -38.55 -14.30
CA CYS A 3 52.48 -38.16 -12.91
C CYS A 3 51.88 -36.75 -12.80
N TYR A 4 50.80 -36.70 -12.02
CA TYR A 4 49.99 -35.55 -11.62
C TYR A 4 50.73 -34.65 -10.62
N GLY A 5 50.27 -33.40 -10.50
CA GLY A 5 50.70 -32.48 -9.45
C GLY A 5 49.68 -31.37 -9.17
N PHE A 6 48.51 -31.77 -8.67
CA PHE A 6 47.45 -30.90 -8.12
C PHE A 6 47.91 -30.32 -6.76
N ASN A 7 47.66 -29.04 -6.48
CA ASN A 7 47.35 -28.45 -5.16
C ASN A 7 47.24 -26.92 -5.32
N ALA A 8 46.05 -26.32 -5.41
CA ALA A 8 45.05 -26.08 -4.37
C ALA A 8 45.40 -24.95 -3.38
N VAL A 9 44.41 -24.06 -3.20
CA VAL A 9 44.20 -23.14 -2.07
C VAL A 9 44.97 -21.80 -2.08
N ARG A 10 44.37 -20.77 -2.68
CA ARG A 10 44.04 -19.50 -1.98
C ARG A 10 43.41 -18.51 -2.97
N LEU A 11 42.10 -18.34 -2.86
CA LEU A 11 41.43 -17.03 -2.77
C LEU A 11 39.96 -17.31 -2.45
N TYR A 12 39.79 -17.90 -1.26
CA TYR A 12 38.66 -17.53 -0.41
C TYR A 12 38.77 -16.01 -0.16
N PHE A 13 37.61 -15.34 -0.13
CA PHE A 13 37.39 -13.90 0.09
C PHE A 13 37.43 -12.99 -1.13
N TYR A 14 36.25 -12.69 -1.69
CA TYR A 14 35.65 -11.33 -1.63
C TYR A 14 34.20 -11.41 -2.14
N SER A 15 33.23 -11.63 -1.26
CA SER A 15 32.45 -10.59 -0.56
C SER A 15 31.24 -10.11 -1.37
N LYS A 16 30.08 -10.63 -0.97
CA LYS A 16 28.79 -9.94 -0.77
C LYS A 16 28.37 -8.83 -1.75
N LYS A 17 27.15 -9.05 -2.26
CA LYS A 17 26.10 -8.07 -2.61
C LYS A 17 26.16 -7.46 -4.00
N ALA A 18 25.29 -8.00 -4.86
CA ALA A 18 24.26 -7.18 -5.46
C ALA A 18 23.02 -8.06 -5.62
N ASP A 19 22.31 -8.31 -4.51
CA ASP A 19 20.88 -8.54 -4.62
C ASP A 19 20.35 -7.34 -5.41
N LYS A 20 19.95 -7.57 -6.67
CA LYS A 20 19.14 -6.60 -7.41
C LYS A 20 18.07 -6.13 -6.44
N PRO A 21 17.80 -4.82 -6.29
CA PRO A 21 16.60 -4.43 -5.58
C PRO A 21 15.45 -5.10 -6.32
N GLU A 22 14.91 -6.16 -5.75
CA GLU A 22 13.65 -6.73 -6.17
C GLU A 22 12.69 -5.55 -6.08
N LEU A 23 12.33 -5.02 -7.25
CA LEU A 23 11.24 -4.07 -7.36
C LEU A 23 10.05 -4.81 -6.78
N LYS A 24 9.75 -4.53 -5.51
CA LYS A 24 8.54 -5.01 -4.82
C LYS A 24 7.42 -4.87 -5.84
N PRO A 25 6.64 -5.94 -6.11
CA PRO A 25 5.71 -5.97 -7.23
C PRO A 25 4.96 -4.65 -7.22
N LYS A 26 5.11 -3.91 -8.33
CA LYS A 26 4.49 -2.62 -8.57
C LYS A 26 3.06 -2.78 -8.07
N ILE A 27 2.76 -2.13 -6.94
CA ILE A 27 1.51 -2.29 -6.20
C ILE A 27 0.43 -2.28 -7.26
N ALA A 28 -0.26 -3.41 -7.45
CA ALA A 28 -1.34 -3.48 -8.42
C ALA A 28 -2.28 -2.35 -8.00
N VAL A 29 -2.26 -1.27 -8.78
CA VAL A 29 -3.10 -0.10 -8.56
C VAL A 29 -4.47 -0.61 -8.94
N SER A 30 -5.21 -1.02 -7.92
CA SER A 30 -6.60 -1.38 -8.13
C SER A 30 -7.29 -0.08 -8.48
N GLU A 31 -8.03 -0.04 -9.58
CA GLU A 31 -8.82 1.11 -10.03
C GLU A 31 -9.84 1.61 -8.99
N ARG A 32 -9.96 0.88 -7.87
CA ARG A 32 -10.87 1.10 -6.74
C ARG A 32 -10.14 1.46 -5.44
N ASP A 33 -8.87 1.81 -5.51
CA ASP A 33 -8.12 2.32 -4.36
C ASP A 33 -8.39 3.82 -4.21
N ILE A 34 -8.60 4.27 -2.98
CA ILE A 34 -8.77 5.68 -2.62
C ILE A 34 -7.68 6.03 -1.62
N LEU A 35 -6.88 7.04 -1.95
CA LEU A 35 -5.94 7.68 -1.03
C LEU A 35 -6.69 8.70 -0.18
N VAL A 36 -6.74 8.48 1.12
CA VAL A 36 -7.38 9.39 2.08
C VAL A 36 -6.35 9.87 3.08
N LYS A 37 -6.32 11.18 3.32
CA LYS A 37 -5.56 11.80 4.40
C LYS A 37 -6.52 12.35 5.45
N PHE A 38 -6.37 11.89 6.67
CA PHE A 38 -7.17 12.32 7.81
C PHE A 38 -6.46 13.43 8.58
N LYS A 39 -7.22 14.38 9.12
CA LYS A 39 -6.70 15.40 10.06
C LYS A 39 -6.38 14.78 11.42
N ASP A 40 -7.24 13.86 11.85
CA ASP A 40 -7.14 13.15 13.12
C ASP A 40 -7.14 11.64 12.88
N ASP A 41 -6.03 10.97 13.22
CA ASP A 41 -5.88 9.53 13.01
C ASP A 41 -6.89 8.72 13.85
N LYS A 42 -7.25 9.23 15.04
CA LYS A 42 -8.24 8.62 15.95
C LYS A 42 -9.66 8.58 15.38
N LYS A 43 -10.01 9.51 14.47
CA LYS A 43 -11.35 9.61 13.87
C LYS A 43 -11.44 8.90 12.52
N SER A 44 -10.35 8.34 12.03
CA SER A 44 -10.30 7.63 10.75
C SER A 44 -11.31 6.48 10.73
N GLU A 45 -11.37 5.68 11.80
CA GLU A 45 -12.26 4.52 11.88
C GLU A 45 -13.73 4.91 11.86
N SER A 46 -14.14 5.87 12.69
CA SER A 46 -15.52 6.37 12.71
C SER A 46 -15.94 6.99 11.37
N THR A 47 -15.03 7.69 10.69
CA THR A 47 -15.30 8.27 9.37
C THR A 47 -15.50 7.17 8.32
N LYS A 48 -14.67 6.13 8.36
CA LYS A 48 -14.81 4.95 7.49
C LYS A 48 -16.14 4.24 7.71
N GLU A 49 -16.52 4.01 8.96
CA GLU A 49 -17.81 3.37 9.27
C GLU A 49 -19.01 4.23 8.83
N ASN A 50 -18.94 5.55 9.02
CA ASN A 50 -19.99 6.45 8.60
C ASN A 50 -20.19 6.43 7.08
N VAL A 51 -19.10 6.53 6.31
CA VAL A 51 -19.13 6.45 4.84
C VAL A 51 -19.59 5.07 4.37
N LYS A 52 -19.12 4.01 5.02
CA LYS A 52 -19.56 2.63 4.72
C LYS A 52 -21.06 2.46 4.88
N ASN A 53 -21.62 2.93 6.00
CA ASN A 53 -23.05 2.84 6.30
C ASN A 53 -23.88 3.72 5.36
N LYS A 54 -23.39 4.93 5.05
CA LYS A 54 -24.11 5.89 4.19
C LYS A 54 -24.20 5.42 2.74
N LEU A 55 -23.17 4.75 2.24
CA LEU A 55 -23.12 4.23 0.87
C LEU A 55 -23.57 2.76 0.77
N GLY A 56 -23.96 2.13 1.88
CA GLY A 56 -24.37 0.72 1.89
C GLY A 56 -23.28 -0.25 1.43
N LEU A 57 -22.01 0.10 1.67
CA LEU A 57 -20.86 -0.66 1.19
C LEU A 57 -20.70 -1.97 1.98
N SER A 58 -20.76 -3.11 1.29
CA SER A 58 -20.47 -4.42 1.90
C SER A 58 -19.02 -4.53 2.38
N LYS A 59 -18.07 -3.95 1.63
CA LYS A 59 -16.64 -4.05 1.89
C LYS A 59 -15.96 -2.69 1.73
N MET A 60 -15.27 -2.28 2.79
CA MET A 60 -14.34 -1.16 2.81
C MET A 60 -13.14 -1.64 3.63
N LYS A 61 -11.99 -1.81 2.99
CA LYS A 61 -10.79 -2.37 3.63
C LYS A 61 -9.62 -1.43 3.47
N SER A 62 -8.89 -1.22 4.55
CA SER A 62 -7.62 -0.51 4.53
C SER A 62 -6.55 -1.41 3.92
N LYS A 63 -6.03 -1.06 2.75
CA LYS A 63 -4.96 -1.79 2.06
C LYS A 63 -3.60 -1.41 2.64
N LYS A 64 -3.42 -0.14 3.00
CA LYS A 64 -2.18 0.35 3.59
C LYS A 64 -2.44 1.59 4.45
N LYS A 65 -1.85 1.62 5.64
CA LYS A 65 -1.86 2.81 6.51
C LYS A 65 -0.45 3.34 6.67
N LEU A 66 -0.30 4.66 6.63
CA LEU A 66 0.94 5.39 6.84
C LEU A 66 0.75 6.27 8.08
N ASP A 67 0.94 5.68 9.27
CA ASP A 67 0.68 6.34 10.56
C ASP A 67 1.51 7.61 10.78
N LYS A 68 2.69 7.71 10.16
CA LYS A 68 3.54 8.92 10.24
C LYS A 68 2.98 10.12 9.48
N SER A 69 2.11 9.90 8.51
CA SER A 69 1.58 10.95 7.63
C SER A 69 0.07 11.12 7.74
N GLY A 70 -0.61 10.26 8.52
CA GLY A 70 -2.08 10.25 8.62
C GLY A 70 -2.75 9.86 7.30
N VAL A 71 -2.02 9.15 6.42
CA VAL A 71 -2.49 8.78 5.08
C VAL A 71 -2.84 7.30 5.07
N GLU A 72 -3.99 6.98 4.49
CA GLU A 72 -4.52 5.63 4.39
C GLU A 72 -5.00 5.36 2.97
N ILE A 73 -4.68 4.17 2.45
CA ILE A 73 -5.18 3.67 1.18
C ILE A 73 -6.31 2.71 1.49
N ILE A 74 -7.49 3.03 1.00
CA ILE A 74 -8.72 2.29 1.23
C ILE A 74 -9.18 1.66 -0.09
N GLU A 75 -9.46 0.37 -0.04
CA GLU A 75 -10.09 -0.39 -1.12
C GLU A 75 -11.60 -0.46 -0.86
N ILE A 76 -12.40 -0.10 -1.86
CA ILE A 76 -13.86 -0.20 -1.82
C ILE A 76 -14.37 -1.45 -2.56
N ASP A 77 -15.63 -1.80 -2.31
CA ASP A 77 -16.30 -2.91 -2.99
C ASP A 77 -16.50 -2.66 -4.50
N ASN A 78 -16.61 -3.74 -5.29
CA ASN A 78 -16.78 -3.66 -6.74
C ASN A 78 -18.10 -3.01 -7.19
N ALA A 79 -19.11 -3.02 -6.33
CA ALA A 79 -20.42 -2.45 -6.63
C ALA A 79 -20.48 -0.91 -6.52
N ALA A 80 -19.46 -0.26 -5.96
CA ALA A 80 -19.50 1.17 -5.66
C ALA A 80 -18.58 2.00 -6.55
N ASP A 81 -19.02 3.23 -6.83
CA ASP A 81 -18.28 4.19 -7.64
C ASP A 81 -17.24 4.95 -6.78
N VAL A 82 -15.99 4.91 -7.22
CA VAL A 82 -14.83 5.51 -6.52
C VAL A 82 -14.95 7.04 -6.45
N HIS A 83 -15.55 7.65 -7.46
CA HIS A 83 -15.76 9.10 -7.52
C HIS A 83 -16.85 9.54 -6.53
N GLU A 84 -17.91 8.76 -6.36
CA GLU A 84 -18.92 9.05 -5.33
C GLU A 84 -18.34 8.90 -3.92
N VAL A 85 -17.62 7.81 -3.65
CA VAL A 85 -17.01 7.58 -2.32
C VAL A 85 -16.01 8.69 -1.96
N SER A 86 -15.16 9.10 -2.90
CA SER A 86 -14.17 10.17 -2.66
C SER A 86 -14.83 11.53 -2.40
N LYS A 87 -15.94 11.86 -3.10
CA LYS A 87 -16.71 13.08 -2.83
C LYS A 87 -17.37 13.06 -1.46
N GLU A 88 -17.93 11.93 -1.05
CA GLU A 88 -18.53 11.80 0.28
C GLU A 88 -17.47 11.93 1.38
N LEU A 89 -16.30 11.29 1.21
CA LEU A 89 -15.17 11.45 2.13
C LEU A 89 -14.71 12.91 2.23
N GLN A 90 -14.70 13.66 1.13
CA GLN A 90 -14.32 15.08 1.15
C GLN A 90 -15.34 15.98 1.87
N ARG A 91 -16.61 15.56 1.99
CA ARG A 91 -17.63 16.31 2.74
C ARG A 91 -17.42 16.22 4.25
N ASP A 92 -16.72 15.20 4.73
CA ASP A 92 -16.44 15.03 6.15
C ASP A 92 -15.37 16.02 6.63
N PRO A 93 -15.62 16.80 7.71
CA PRO A 93 -14.67 17.81 8.20
C PRO A 93 -13.37 17.22 8.76
N ASN A 94 -13.35 15.91 9.07
CA ASN A 94 -12.21 15.18 9.58
C ASN A 94 -11.25 14.70 8.46
N VAL A 95 -11.67 14.80 7.20
CA VAL A 95 -10.84 14.45 6.04
C VAL A 95 -10.13 15.72 5.57
N GLU A 96 -8.82 15.63 5.40
CA GLU A 96 -8.04 16.69 4.77
C GLU A 96 -8.09 16.55 3.26
N TYR A 97 -8.00 15.30 2.78
CA TYR A 97 -7.95 15.01 1.36
C TYR A 97 -8.43 13.60 1.06
N ALA A 98 -9.15 13.43 -0.05
CA ALA A 98 -9.46 12.10 -0.59
C ALA A 98 -9.36 12.12 -2.11
N GLN A 99 -8.59 11.18 -2.65
CA GLN A 99 -8.35 11.04 -4.08
C GLN A 99 -8.49 9.58 -4.53
N PRO A 100 -9.13 9.33 -5.67
CA PRO A 100 -8.99 8.05 -6.34
C PRO A 100 -7.52 7.83 -6.77
N ASN A 101 -7.03 6.61 -6.60
CA ASN A 101 -5.69 6.19 -6.96
C ASN A 101 -5.76 5.38 -8.26
N TYR A 102 -5.36 6.00 -9.37
CA TYR A 102 -5.37 5.45 -10.74
C TYR A 102 -4.00 4.94 -11.19
#